data_AF-A0A060SVT0-F1
#
_entry.id   AF-A0A060SVT0-F1
#
_cell.length_a   1.000
_cell.length_b   1.000
_cell.length_c   1.000
_cell.angle_alpha   90.00
_cell.angle_beta   90.00
_cell.angle_gamma   90.00
#
_symmetry.space_group_name_H-M   'P 1'
#
loop_
_entity.id
_entity.type
_entity.pdbx_description
1 polymer ?
#
loop_
_entity_poly.entity_id
_entity_poly.type
_entity_poly.pdbx_seq_one_letter_code
_entity_poly.pdbx_strand_id
1 'polypeptide(L)'
;MPQKSSRPDRRLLVVAQQDLQGHHRRTEHWSLIVISPPSRAPDLLQLAGNMDTFHFETMQVPDVLTIAGLCGGCPVGDIAADSLDKLKDKLLPSASSCMRGCGTARTGYSKHFGR
;
A
#
# COMPACT_ATOMS: atom_id res chain seq x y z
N MET A 1 -29.34 -23.39 22.36
CA MET A 1 -28.81 -22.79 21.11
C MET A 1 -27.43 -22.22 21.42
N PRO A 2 -26.32 -22.88 21.06
CA PRO A 2 -25.00 -22.32 21.29
C PRO A 2 -24.81 -21.11 20.35
N GLN A 3 -24.57 -19.93 20.93
CA GLN A 3 -24.20 -18.76 20.15
C GLN A 3 -22.84 -19.01 19.51
N LYS A 4 -22.81 -19.06 18.18
CA LYS A 4 -21.58 -19.16 17.40
C LYS A 4 -20.80 -17.87 17.64
N SER A 5 -19.80 -17.93 18.51
CA SER A 5 -18.80 -16.88 18.70
C SER A 5 -18.13 -16.64 17.34
N SER A 6 -18.66 -15.72 16.54
CA SER A 6 -17.99 -15.24 15.34
C SER A 6 -16.78 -14.46 15.80
N ARG A 7 -15.61 -15.10 15.81
CA ARG A 7 -14.36 -14.36 15.97
C ARG A 7 -14.36 -13.24 14.93
N PRO A 8 -13.96 -12.01 15.30
CA PRO A 8 -13.86 -10.93 14.32
C PRO A 8 -12.99 -11.41 13.17
N ASP A 9 -13.38 -11.11 11.94
CA ASP A 9 -12.61 -11.45 10.74
C ASP A 9 -11.27 -10.70 10.83
N ARG A 10 -10.18 -11.43 11.14
CA ARG A 10 -8.85 -10.86 11.31
C ARG A 10 -8.05 -11.05 10.03
N ARG A 11 -7.40 -9.98 9.60
CA ARG A 11 -6.55 -9.92 8.42
C ARG A 11 -5.10 -9.78 8.87
N LEU A 12 -4.20 -10.51 8.23
CA LEU A 12 -2.77 -10.46 8.55
C LEU A 12 -2.15 -9.21 7.93
N LEU A 13 -1.36 -8.49 8.72
CA LEU A 13 -0.54 -7.37 8.28
C LEU A 13 0.89 -7.86 8.06
N VAL A 14 1.43 -7.63 6.86
CA VAL A 14 2.80 -7.98 6.50
C VAL A 14 3.49 -6.74 5.97
N VAL A 15 4.63 -6.38 6.55
CA VAL A 15 5.54 -5.40 5.93
C VAL A 15 6.39 -6.15 4.92
N ALA A 16 6.33 -5.74 3.67
CA ALA A 16 7.00 -6.40 2.55
C ALA A 16 8.04 -5.47 1.91
N GLN A 17 9.14 -6.08 1.48
CA GLN A 17 10.21 -5.41 0.76
C GLN A 17 10.12 -5.78 -0.72
N GLN A 18 10.18 -4.75 -1.56
CA GLN A 18 10.24 -4.85 -3.01
C GLN A 18 11.53 -4.24 -3.52
N ASP A 19 12.17 -4.91 -4.47
CA ASP A 19 13.34 -4.39 -5.17
C ASP A 19 12.95 -3.25 -6.13
N LEU A 20 13.64 -2.11 -6.03
CA LEU A 20 13.44 -0.97 -6.92
C LEU A 20 14.43 -1.02 -8.07
N GLN A 21 13.94 -1.46 -9.22
CA GLN A 21 14.71 -1.44 -10.45
C GLN A 21 14.77 -0.03 -11.06
N GLY A 22 15.97 0.37 -11.50
CA GLY A 22 16.16 1.61 -12.26
C GLY A 22 16.31 2.91 -11.43
N HIS A 23 16.36 2.86 -10.10
CA HIS A 23 16.57 4.06 -9.27
C HIS A 23 18.02 4.13 -8.74
N HIS A 24 18.75 5.19 -9.12
CA HIS A 24 20.19 5.38 -8.85
C HIS A 24 20.60 5.40 -7.35
N ARG A 25 19.66 5.64 -6.44
CA ARG A 25 19.90 5.75 -4.98
C ARG A 25 19.02 4.91 -4.08
N ARG A 26 17.88 4.43 -4.57
CA ARG A 26 16.89 3.70 -3.77
C ARG A 26 16.86 2.30 -4.33
N THR A 27 17.32 1.34 -3.56
CA THR A 27 17.35 -0.05 -3.96
C THR A 27 16.10 -0.79 -3.50
N GLU A 28 15.32 -0.20 -2.60
CA GLU A 28 14.18 -0.87 -1.98
C GLU A 28 12.97 0.03 -1.81
N HIS A 29 11.81 -0.61 -1.92
CA HIS A 29 10.50 -0.06 -1.68
C HIS A 29 9.77 -0.93 -0.65
N TRP A 30 9.14 -0.28 0.31
CA TRP A 30 8.44 -0.96 1.40
C TRP A 30 6.95 -0.75 1.26
N SER A 31 6.19 -1.82 1.43
CA SER A 31 4.73 -1.81 1.36
C SER A 31 4.13 -2.60 2.52
N LEU A 32 2.92 -2.21 2.90
CA LEU A 32 2.11 -2.94 3.85
C LEU A 32 1.10 -3.79 3.07
N ILE A 33 1.19 -5.10 3.20
CA ILE A 33 0.29 -6.07 2.58
C ILE A 33 -0.73 -6.52 3.62
N VAL A 34 -2.01 -6.48 3.25
CA VAL A 34 -3.12 -6.99 4.05
C VAL A 34 -3.64 -8.27 3.41
N ILE A 35 -3.37 -9.39 4.06
CA ILE A 35 -3.81 -10.71 3.61
C ILE A 35 -5.10 -11.04 4.35
N SER A 36 -6.17 -11.24 3.59
CA SER A 36 -7.46 -11.66 4.13
C SER A 36 -7.62 -13.16 3.91
N PRO A 37 -7.70 -14.02 4.94
CA PRO A 37 -7.84 -15.46 4.76
C PRO A 37 -8.95 -15.92 3.78
N PRO A 38 -10.14 -15.26 3.71
CA PRO A 38 -11.15 -15.66 2.73
C PRO A 38 -10.87 -15.18 1.28
N SER A 39 -9.91 -14.27 1.07
CA SER A 39 -9.57 -13.70 -0.25
C SER A 39 -8.15 -14.06 -0.65
N ARG A 40 -7.96 -14.50 -1.90
CA ARG A 40 -6.60 -14.66 -2.46
C ARG A 40 -5.97 -13.34 -2.89
N ALA A 41 -6.79 -12.32 -3.13
CA ALA A 41 -6.34 -11.00 -3.52
C ALA A 41 -6.01 -10.15 -2.28
N PRO A 42 -4.73 -9.89 -1.97
CA PRO A 42 -4.36 -9.01 -0.87
C PRO A 42 -4.50 -7.54 -1.27
N ASP A 43 -4.69 -6.68 -0.27
CA ASP A 43 -4.54 -5.23 -0.45
C ASP A 43 -3.07 -4.86 -0.23
N LEU A 44 -2.48 -4.14 -1.18
CA LEU A 44 -1.15 -3.55 -1.13
C LEU A 44 -1.29 -2.05 -0.81
N LEU A 45 -0.74 -1.61 0.32
CA LEU A 45 -0.70 -0.21 0.74
C LEU A 45 0.74 0.27 0.67
N GLN A 46 1.00 1.31 -0.10
CA GLN A 46 2.37 1.76 -0.37
C GLN A 46 2.49 3.27 -0.52
N LEU A 47 3.70 3.79 -0.33
CA LEU A 47 4.05 5.16 -0.67
C LEU A 47 4.51 5.25 -2.13
N ALA A 48 3.65 5.71 -3.01
CA ALA A 48 3.98 5.96 -4.41
C ALA A 48 4.48 7.40 -4.60
N GLY A 49 5.24 7.64 -5.67
CA GLY A 49 5.77 8.97 -6.03
C GLY A 49 7.29 9.04 -5.99
N ASN A 50 7.80 10.27 -6.15
CA ASN A 50 9.23 10.59 -6.11
C ASN A 50 9.55 11.45 -4.86
N MET A 51 10.78 11.97 -4.76
CA MET A 51 11.23 12.75 -3.59
C MET A 51 10.32 13.94 -3.23
N ASP A 52 9.54 14.45 -4.19
CA ASP A 52 8.72 15.66 -4.02
C ASP A 52 7.20 15.36 -4.02
N THR A 53 6.77 14.14 -4.38
CA THR A 53 5.36 13.83 -4.70
C THR A 53 4.85 12.54 -4.05
N PHE A 54 5.38 12.21 -2.87
CA PHE A 54 4.92 11.06 -2.12
C PHE A 54 3.42 11.15 -1.79
N HIS A 55 2.71 10.07 -2.09
CA HIS A 55 1.32 9.87 -1.72
C HIS A 55 1.10 8.40 -1.37
N PHE A 56 0.12 8.14 -0.50
CA PHE A 56 -0.29 6.77 -0.23
C PHE A 56 -1.20 6.27 -1.36
N GLU A 57 -0.93 5.05 -1.80
CA GLU A 57 -1.72 4.32 -2.77
C GLU A 57 -2.19 3.02 -2.14
N THR A 58 -3.42 2.61 -2.45
CA THR A 58 -3.95 1.29 -2.14
C THR A 58 -4.29 0.59 -3.45
N MET A 59 -3.72 -0.58 -3.66
CA MET A 59 -3.94 -1.41 -4.83
C MET A 59 -4.36 -2.80 -4.38
N GLN A 60 -5.40 -3.37 -5.00
CA GLN A 60 -5.68 -4.78 -4.84
C GLN A 60 -4.92 -5.56 -5.91
N VAL A 61 -4.13 -6.55 -5.51
CA VAL A 61 -3.40 -7.41 -6.45
C VAL A 61 -4.03 -8.80 -6.49
N PRO A 62 -3.94 -9.54 -7.62
CA PRO A 62 -4.58 -10.85 -7.73
C PRO A 62 -4.03 -11.90 -6.76
N ASP A 63 -2.72 -11.84 -6.48
CA ASP A 63 -2.00 -12.75 -5.59
C ASP A 63 -0.71 -12.06 -5.07
N VAL A 64 -0.28 -12.38 -3.85
CA VAL A 64 0.98 -11.89 -3.27
C VAL A 64 2.17 -12.20 -4.19
N LEU A 65 2.18 -13.36 -4.85
CA LEU A 65 3.26 -13.80 -5.73
C LEU A 65 3.36 -12.98 -7.02
N THR A 66 2.33 -12.19 -7.36
CA THR A 66 2.32 -11.31 -8.53
C THR A 66 2.91 -9.93 -8.25
N ILE A 67 3.24 -9.63 -6.98
CA ILE A 67 3.85 -8.36 -6.59
C ILE A 67 5.28 -8.31 -7.16
N ALA A 68 5.49 -7.43 -8.13
CA ALA A 68 6.77 -7.28 -8.79
C ALA A 68 7.87 -6.91 -7.78
N GLY A 69 9.01 -7.59 -7.91
CA GLY A 69 10.19 -7.34 -7.08
C GLY A 69 10.05 -7.76 -5.63
N LEU A 70 9.00 -8.49 -5.23
CA LEU A 70 8.85 -8.95 -3.85
C LEU A 70 10.04 -9.85 -3.43
N CYS A 71 10.84 -9.37 -2.48
CA CYS A 71 12.05 -10.06 -2.01
C CYS A 71 11.92 -10.63 -0.60
N GLY A 72 10.82 -10.33 0.10
CA GLY A 72 10.56 -10.84 1.43
C GLY A 72 9.52 -10.00 2.16
N GLY A 73 9.19 -10.44 3.37
CA GLY A 73 8.31 -9.71 4.25
C GLY A 73 8.27 -10.30 5.64
N CYS A 74 7.80 -9.51 6.59
CA CYS A 74 7.65 -9.89 7.98
C CYS A 74 6.20 -9.64 8.42
N PRO A 75 5.51 -10.63 9.02
CA PRO A 75 4.22 -10.39 9.64
C PRO A 75 4.41 -9.45 10.84
N VAL A 76 3.70 -8.33 10.84
CA VAL A 76 3.81 -7.30 11.89
C VAL A 76 2.61 -7.26 12.83
N GLY A 77 1.57 -8.05 12.53
CA GLY A 77 0.40 -8.18 13.37
C GLY A 77 -0.83 -8.56 12.57
N ASP A 78 -1.98 -8.28 13.15
CA ASP A 78 -3.26 -8.54 12.53
C ASP A 78 -4.22 -7.38 12.82
N ILE A 79 -5.23 -7.22 11.97
CA ILE A 79 -6.22 -6.16 12.07
C ILE A 79 -7.62 -6.73 11.88
N ALA A 80 -8.60 -6.25 12.65
CA ALA A 80 -9.99 -6.59 12.41
C ALA A 80 -10.47 -5.95 11.10
N ALA A 81 -11.34 -6.64 10.37
CA ALA A 81 -11.83 -6.18 9.07
C ALA A 81 -12.48 -4.79 9.12
N ASP A 82 -13.21 -4.47 10.19
CA ASP A 82 -13.86 -3.17 10.44
C ASP A 82 -12.88 -2.04 10.76
N SER A 83 -11.64 -2.38 11.12
CA SER A 83 -10.58 -1.45 11.46
C SER A 83 -9.66 -1.17 10.27
N LEU A 84 -9.75 -1.96 9.19
CA LEU A 84 -8.95 -1.75 7.99
C LEU A 84 -9.31 -0.45 7.28
N ASP A 85 -10.59 -0.10 7.18
CA ASP A 85 -11.00 1.15 6.53
C ASP A 85 -10.46 2.37 7.32
N LYS A 86 -10.51 2.30 8.66
CA LYS A 86 -9.90 3.33 9.53
C LYS A 86 -8.39 3.44 9.35
N LEU A 87 -7.71 2.32 9.08
CA LEU A 87 -6.29 2.33 8.76
C LEU A 87 -6.05 3.02 7.40
N LYS A 88 -6.82 2.66 6.37
CA LYS A 88 -6.75 3.28 5.04
C LYS A 88 -7.00 4.80 5.11
N ASP A 89 -7.98 5.23 5.89
CA ASP A 89 -8.31 6.64 6.10
C ASP A 89 -7.18 7.43 6.82
N LYS A 90 -6.43 6.77 7.71
CA LYS A 90 -5.28 7.39 8.38
C LYS A 90 -4.05 7.50 7.48
N LEU A 91 -3.89 6.55 6.56
CA LEU A 91 -2.77 6.52 5.62
C LEU A 91 -3.01 7.45 4.45
N LEU A 92 -4.23 7.51 3.92
CA LEU A 92 -4.58 8.45 2.87
C LEU A 92 -4.68 9.85 3.49
N PRO A 93 -3.81 10.82 3.11
CA PRO A 93 -4.00 12.19 3.59
C PRO A 93 -5.38 12.65 3.13
N SER A 94 -6.25 12.94 4.10
CA SER A 94 -7.51 13.62 3.81
C SER A 94 -7.22 14.79 2.88
N ALA A 95 -7.96 14.89 1.77
CA ALA A 95 -7.75 15.91 0.73
C ALA A 95 -7.72 17.36 1.28
N SER A 96 -8.14 17.56 2.53
CA SER A 96 -8.10 18.82 3.28
C SER A 96 -6.77 19.14 3.98
N SER A 97 -5.81 18.20 4.10
CA SER A 97 -4.54 18.42 4.83
C SER A 97 -3.34 18.71 3.92
N CYS A 98 -3.44 18.51 2.60
CA CYS A 98 -2.33 18.65 1.66
C CYS A 98 -2.46 19.91 0.78
N MET A 99 -2.53 21.11 1.37
CA MET A 99 -2.53 22.36 0.58
C MET A 99 -2.07 23.61 1.37
N ARG A 100 -1.07 23.49 2.24
CA ARG A 100 -0.35 24.67 2.77
C ARG A 100 1.15 24.40 2.85
N GLY A 101 1.86 24.64 1.75
CA GLY A 101 3.30 24.89 1.87
C GLY A 101 4.25 24.51 0.74
N CYS A 102 3.81 24.07 -0.44
CA CYS A 102 4.76 23.88 -1.56
C CYS A 102 4.35 24.68 -2.78
N GLY A 103 5.15 25.71 -3.06
CA GLY A 103 4.99 26.64 -4.16
C GLY A 103 5.01 25.92 -5.51
N THR A 104 4.19 26.45 -6.40
CA THR A 104 4.08 26.11 -7.81
C THR A 104 5.43 26.04 -8.52
N ALA A 105 5.79 24.86 -9.04
CA ALA A 105 6.63 24.73 -10.21
C ALA A 105 5.94 23.75 -11.18
N ARG A 106 5.20 24.32 -12.15
CA ARG A 106 4.72 23.60 -13.33
C ARG A 106 5.93 23.32 -14.22
N THR A 107 6.27 22.06 -14.41
CA THR A 107 6.98 21.61 -15.62
C THR A 107 6.30 20.35 -16.12
N GLY A 108 5.69 20.47 -17.30
CA GLY A 108 4.96 19.39 -17.94
C GLY A 108 5.90 18.25 -18.35
N TYR A 109 5.45 17.02 -18.12
CA TYR A 109 6.06 15.84 -18.71
C TYR A 109 5.08 15.24 -19.72
N SER A 110 5.47 15.34 -20.99
CA SER A 110 4.82 14.70 -22.13
C SER A 110 5.15 13.21 -22.12
N LYS A 111 4.13 12.36 -22.13
CA LYS A 111 4.28 10.90 -22.28
C LYS A 111 4.62 10.58 -23.74
N HIS A 112 5.81 10.06 -24.00
CA HIS A 112 6.08 9.26 -25.20
C HIS A 112 6.24 7.80 -24.79
N PHE A 113 5.18 7.01 -25.03
CA PHE A 113 5.31 5.55 -25.14
C PHE A 113 5.61 5.23 -26.61
N GLY A 114 6.80 4.66 -26.86
CA GLY A 114 7.21 4.12 -28.14
C GLY A 114 7.02 2.60 -28.15
N ARG A 115 6.10 2.17 -29.02
CA ARG A 115 5.87 0.86 -29.68
C ARG A 115 6.30 -0.43 -28.98
#